data_AF-A0A968D3F1-F1
#
_entry.id   AF-A0A968D3F1-F1
#
_cell.length_a   1.000
_cell.length_b   1.000
_cell.length_c   1.000
_cell.angle_alpha   90.00
_cell.angle_beta   90.00
_cell.angle_gamma   90.00
#
_symmetry.space_group_name_H-M   'P 1'
#
loop_
_entity.id
_entity.type
_entity.pdbx_description
1 polymer ?
#
loop_
_entity_poly.entity_id
_entity_poly.type
_entity_poly.pdbx_seq_one_letter_code
_entity_poly.pdbx_strand_id
1 'polypeptide(L)'
;LSKAVRSLGIADHIIMPGYVRDSELQALYSAASLCVIPSHYEGFGFPVLEAMASGTPVLTSNVSATKEVAANPDMLVEPDDIDAWTAKIYQALTDERFRNRLIEHGRSQSQKFSWRQTAREMINVYEGAHQSKPKIANLKTKVSVENYHALPDVVMQSELPHFANVSALSNAVLCTLVYSDLFHYPLKLEEIHEGLVGYKASIDEVKDVLQGEELKRYVDYANGFYFLKDVKEKIDNRKLNEQTSHKILLKNRRLLKFICNFPFVRAVALSGAIAFNNCKSNDDVDLFLLIDSKRIWCVYFVLAALLKVLRKRNLICLNYLYGKEDLVVNETDFYVAHQIANLRPISGNGVLADFISANEWILNYLPQTKPGNSNYVSGKNGQLDMNGKNVESRSKRALEKFLGLDMFNQIEDWVFRVYSGHIRKITSHLNGSVVVEKDQIKLFTHDHRQRILSKFKTRLDEIAKL
;
A
#
# COMPACT_ATOMS: atom_id res chain seq x y z
N LEU A 1 -25.57 16.14 11.03
CA LEU A 1 -26.17 15.33 12.10
C LEU A 1 -26.55 13.96 11.55
N SER A 2 -25.99 12.90 12.11
CA SER A 2 -26.22 11.52 11.65
C SER A 2 -27.70 11.10 11.88
N LYS A 3 -28.17 10.13 11.09
CA LYS A 3 -29.52 9.54 11.24
C LYS A 3 -29.75 9.01 12.66
N ALA A 4 -28.71 8.47 13.29
CA ALA A 4 -28.72 7.93 14.66
C ALA A 4 -29.01 9.00 15.73
N VAL A 5 -28.36 10.17 15.65
CA VAL A 5 -28.59 11.26 16.62
C VAL A 5 -30.04 11.77 16.55
N ARG A 6 -30.60 11.85 15.34
CA ARG A 6 -31.99 12.28 15.15
C ARG A 6 -32.99 11.26 15.67
N SER A 7 -32.75 9.96 15.44
CA SER A 7 -33.64 8.91 15.95
C SER A 7 -33.65 8.80 17.47
N LEU A 8 -32.58 9.24 18.13
CA LEU A 8 -32.48 9.26 19.60
C LEU A 8 -33.06 10.54 20.24
N GLY A 9 -33.46 11.54 19.46
CA GLY A 9 -34.06 12.77 19.98
C GLY A 9 -33.10 13.69 20.75
N ILE A 10 -31.79 13.49 20.62
CA ILE A 10 -30.75 14.22 21.39
C ILE A 10 -30.00 15.27 20.56
N ALA A 11 -30.56 15.68 19.42
CA ALA A 11 -29.89 16.58 18.49
C ALA A 11 -29.50 17.93 19.12
N ASP A 12 -30.33 18.45 20.02
CA ASP A 12 -30.11 19.73 20.71
C ASP A 12 -28.96 19.68 21.74
N HIS A 13 -28.48 18.48 22.08
CA HIS A 13 -27.37 18.25 23.01
C HIS A 13 -26.05 17.93 22.30
N ILE A 14 -26.02 17.86 20.96
CA ILE A 14 -24.84 17.42 20.20
C ILE A 14 -24.37 18.50 19.23
N ILE A 15 -23.15 18.99 19.45
CA ILE A 15 -22.44 19.87 18.52
C ILE A 15 -21.47 19.02 17.70
N MET A 16 -21.61 19.05 16.37
CA MET A 16 -20.67 18.40 15.44
C MET A 16 -19.89 19.49 14.68
N PRO A 17 -18.73 19.95 15.19
CA PRO A 17 -18.03 21.11 14.64
C PRO A 17 -17.39 20.85 13.27
N GLY A 18 -17.29 19.58 12.86
CA GLY A 18 -16.54 19.20 11.66
C GLY A 18 -15.04 19.29 11.91
N TYR A 19 -14.30 19.81 10.95
CA TYR A 19 -12.87 20.06 11.11
C TYR A 19 -12.61 21.19 12.11
N VAL A 20 -11.69 20.98 13.04
CA VAL A 20 -11.27 21.94 14.06
C VAL A 20 -9.76 22.14 13.92
N ARG A 21 -9.27 23.39 13.98
CA ARG A 21 -7.83 23.67 13.91
C ARG A 21 -7.14 23.24 15.20
N ASP A 22 -5.85 22.90 15.15
CA ASP A 22 -5.09 22.42 16.31
C ASP A 22 -5.20 23.33 17.54
N SER A 23 -5.16 24.65 17.35
CA SER A 23 -5.31 25.63 18.44
C SER A 23 -6.69 25.60 19.10
N GLU A 24 -7.73 25.32 18.32
CA GLU A 24 -9.11 25.21 18.80
C GLU A 24 -9.34 23.84 19.44
N LEU A 25 -8.71 22.79 18.91
CA LEU A 25 -8.78 21.44 19.44
C LEU A 25 -8.21 21.36 20.86
N GLN A 26 -7.07 22.00 21.11
CA GLN A 26 -6.49 22.10 22.46
C GLN A 26 -7.45 22.79 23.45
N ALA A 27 -8.10 23.88 23.01
CA ALA A 27 -9.10 24.57 23.83
C ALA A 27 -10.31 23.68 24.13
N LEU A 28 -10.76 22.88 23.15
CA LEU A 28 -11.85 21.92 23.35
C LEU A 28 -11.47 20.84 24.36
N TYR A 29 -10.25 20.28 24.27
CA TYR A 29 -9.79 19.30 25.26
C TYR A 29 -9.80 19.91 26.66
N SER A 30 -9.14 21.06 26.85
CA SER A 30 -9.05 21.70 28.16
C SER A 30 -10.39 22.19 28.72
N ALA A 31 -11.38 22.45 27.87
CA ALA A 31 -12.73 22.83 28.28
C ALA A 31 -13.64 21.63 28.58
N ALA A 32 -13.29 20.43 28.13
CA ALA A 32 -14.12 19.24 28.31
C ALA A 32 -14.06 18.72 29.75
N SER A 33 -15.21 18.36 30.31
CA SER A 33 -15.29 17.67 31.62
C SER A 33 -14.86 16.21 31.54
N LEU A 34 -14.90 15.62 30.35
CA LEU A 34 -14.53 14.25 30.03
C LEU A 34 -14.29 14.11 28.52
N CYS A 35 -13.21 13.44 28.14
CA CYS A 35 -12.98 13.00 26.76
C CYS A 35 -13.27 11.50 26.63
N VAL A 36 -14.11 11.13 25.66
CA VAL A 36 -14.50 9.74 25.41
C VAL A 36 -14.06 9.35 24.01
N ILE A 37 -13.27 8.28 23.89
CA ILE A 37 -12.72 7.79 22.63
C ILE A 37 -13.10 6.31 22.46
N PRO A 38 -14.34 6.03 21.98
CA PRO A 38 -14.90 4.68 21.87
C PRO A 38 -14.51 4.01 20.55
N SER A 39 -13.22 4.04 20.19
CA SER A 39 -12.73 3.50 18.93
C SER A 39 -12.78 1.97 18.92
N HIS A 40 -13.25 1.32 17.84
CA HIS A 40 -13.05 -0.13 17.64
C HIS A 40 -11.62 -0.45 17.19
N TYR A 41 -10.92 0.54 16.63
CA TYR A 41 -9.54 0.44 16.19
C TYR A 41 -8.88 1.81 16.29
N GLU A 42 -7.65 1.84 16.78
CA GLU A 42 -6.87 3.06 16.92
C GLU A 42 -5.40 2.77 16.58
N GLY A 43 -4.76 3.71 15.88
CA GLY A 43 -3.38 3.53 15.40
C GLY A 43 -2.37 3.66 16.54
N PHE A 44 -2.12 4.90 16.98
CA PHE A 44 -1.26 5.19 18.14
C PHE A 44 -2.05 5.67 19.36
N GLY A 45 -3.20 6.33 19.17
CA GLY A 45 -3.97 6.90 20.28
C GLY A 45 -3.58 8.34 20.64
N PHE A 46 -3.17 9.15 19.64
CA PHE A 46 -2.89 10.59 19.84
C PHE A 46 -4.02 11.34 20.56
N PRO A 47 -5.31 11.15 20.21
CA PRO A 47 -6.39 11.84 20.92
C PRO A 47 -6.43 11.55 22.43
N VAL A 48 -6.03 10.34 22.86
CA VAL A 48 -5.94 9.97 24.28
C VAL A 48 -4.81 10.77 24.94
N LEU A 49 -3.63 10.83 24.31
CA LEU A 49 -2.47 11.57 24.83
C LEU A 49 -2.73 13.07 24.89
N GLU A 50 -3.33 13.65 23.85
CA GLU A 50 -3.63 15.07 23.77
C GLU A 50 -4.61 15.48 24.86
N ALA A 51 -5.70 14.71 25.05
CA ALA A 51 -6.65 14.96 26.13
C ALA A 51 -6.01 14.83 27.52
N MET A 52 -5.18 13.80 27.74
CA MET A 52 -4.44 13.62 28.99
C MET A 52 -3.47 14.78 29.26
N ALA A 53 -2.75 15.24 28.23
CA ALA A 53 -1.81 16.37 28.32
C ALA A 53 -2.52 17.70 28.60
N SER A 54 -3.75 17.87 28.08
CA SER A 54 -4.64 19.00 28.40
C SER A 54 -5.21 18.96 29.83
N GLY A 55 -4.94 17.89 30.59
CA GLY A 55 -5.44 17.72 31.96
C GLY A 55 -6.89 17.25 32.04
N THR A 56 -7.42 16.71 30.94
CA THR A 56 -8.80 16.24 30.81
C THR A 56 -8.88 14.76 31.18
N PRO A 57 -9.86 14.32 31.99
CA PRO A 57 -10.04 12.90 32.24
C PRO A 57 -10.44 12.20 30.94
N VAL A 58 -9.93 10.98 30.71
CA VAL A 58 -10.15 10.23 29.47
C VAL A 58 -10.70 8.84 29.78
N LEU A 59 -11.71 8.44 29.01
CA LEU A 59 -12.12 7.04 28.86
C LEU A 59 -11.93 6.63 27.39
N THR A 60 -11.33 5.45 27.18
CA THR A 60 -11.02 4.95 25.84
C THR A 60 -11.25 3.44 25.75
N SER A 61 -11.34 2.93 24.53
CA SER A 61 -11.53 1.51 24.29
C SER A 61 -10.34 0.65 24.74
N ASN A 62 -10.60 -0.58 25.18
CA ASN A 62 -9.59 -1.59 25.51
C ASN A 62 -9.04 -2.28 24.23
N VAL A 63 -8.44 -1.51 23.33
CA VAL A 63 -7.93 -2.01 22.04
C VAL A 63 -6.49 -1.59 21.82
N SER A 64 -5.67 -2.50 21.27
CA SER A 64 -4.33 -2.25 20.72
C SER A 64 -3.56 -1.09 21.41
N ALA A 65 -3.31 0.01 20.69
CA ALA A 65 -2.52 1.14 21.15
C ALA A 65 -3.18 1.99 22.25
N THR A 66 -4.52 2.10 22.30
CA THR A 66 -5.17 2.89 23.37
C THR A 66 -5.01 2.25 24.73
N LYS A 67 -4.95 0.91 24.79
CA LYS A 67 -4.60 0.16 26.00
C LYS A 67 -3.19 0.51 26.49
N GLU A 68 -2.21 0.50 25.58
CA GLU A 68 -0.80 0.81 25.90
C GLU A 68 -0.60 2.27 26.30
N VAL A 69 -1.22 3.19 25.57
CA VAL A 69 -1.15 4.63 25.83
C VAL A 69 -1.82 4.99 27.15
N ALA A 70 -3.04 4.50 27.39
CA ALA A 70 -3.76 4.78 28.63
C ALA A 70 -3.03 4.19 29.84
N ALA A 71 -2.47 2.97 29.72
CA ALA A 71 -1.73 2.28 30.78
C ALA A 71 -2.45 2.26 32.15
N ASN A 72 -3.79 2.30 32.15
CA ASN A 72 -4.62 2.25 33.34
C ASN A 72 -5.97 1.58 33.01
N PRO A 73 -6.29 0.42 33.62
CA PRO A 73 -7.55 -0.28 33.40
C PRO A 73 -8.81 0.55 33.71
N ASP A 74 -8.73 1.50 34.64
CA ASP A 74 -9.86 2.38 34.98
C ASP A 74 -10.28 3.25 33.78
N MET A 75 -9.36 3.54 32.87
CA MET A 75 -9.62 4.30 31.64
C MET A 75 -10.18 3.45 30.50
N LEU A 76 -10.19 2.12 30.61
CA LEU A 76 -10.46 1.20 29.50
C LEU A 76 -11.87 0.62 29.55
N VAL A 77 -12.56 0.57 28.42
CA VAL A 77 -13.89 -0.06 28.26
C VAL A 77 -13.90 -0.92 27.00
N GLU A 78 -14.60 -2.05 26.99
CA GLU A 78 -14.77 -2.83 25.76
C GLU A 78 -15.61 -2.04 24.74
N PRO A 79 -15.19 -1.92 23.45
CA PRO A 79 -15.86 -1.05 22.47
C PRO A 79 -17.36 -1.28 22.33
N ASP A 80 -17.77 -2.55 22.38
CA ASP A 80 -19.16 -2.98 22.15
C ASP A 80 -20.01 -3.01 23.44
N ASP A 81 -19.44 -2.70 24.61
CA ASP A 81 -20.14 -2.76 25.89
C ASP A 81 -20.76 -1.40 26.27
N ILE A 82 -21.96 -1.16 25.74
CA ILE A 82 -22.73 0.08 25.94
C ILE A 82 -23.02 0.35 27.42
N ASP A 83 -23.30 -0.69 28.20
CA ASP A 83 -23.64 -0.55 29.62
C ASP A 83 -22.40 -0.15 30.43
N ALA A 84 -21.24 -0.75 30.15
CA ALA A 84 -19.97 -0.36 30.77
C ALA A 84 -19.57 1.07 30.39
N TRP A 85 -19.76 1.47 29.13
CA TRP A 85 -19.53 2.87 28.70
C TRP A 85 -20.41 3.84 29.49
N THR A 86 -21.71 3.54 29.57
CA THR A 86 -22.67 4.38 30.28
C THR A 86 -22.29 4.52 31.76
N ALA A 87 -21.97 3.41 32.42
CA ALA A 87 -21.58 3.39 33.83
C ALA A 87 -20.29 4.18 34.08
N LYS A 88 -19.24 3.98 33.28
CA LYS A 88 -17.96 4.69 33.45
C LYS A 88 -18.07 6.17 33.12
N ILE A 89 -18.81 6.55 32.08
CA ILE A 89 -19.05 7.96 31.74
C ILE A 89 -19.78 8.65 32.90
N TYR A 90 -20.83 8.02 33.42
CA TYR A 90 -21.56 8.55 34.57
C TYR A 90 -20.65 8.71 35.79
N GLN A 91 -19.85 7.69 36.12
CA GLN A 91 -18.90 7.74 37.23
C GLN A 91 -17.87 8.85 37.03
N ALA A 92 -17.25 8.99 35.85
CA ALA A 92 -16.27 10.02 35.58
C ALA A 92 -16.84 11.46 35.68
N LEU A 93 -18.12 11.64 35.39
CA LEU A 93 -18.79 12.94 35.49
C LEU A 93 -19.27 13.26 36.91
N THR A 94 -19.60 12.25 37.73
CA THR A 94 -20.26 12.44 39.03
C THR A 94 -19.38 12.15 40.25
N ASP A 95 -18.41 11.23 40.14
CA ASP A 95 -17.45 10.90 41.20
C ASP A 95 -16.15 11.70 41.01
N GLU A 96 -16.02 12.76 41.81
CA GLU A 96 -14.85 13.63 41.79
C GLU A 96 -13.54 12.89 42.12
N ARG A 97 -13.58 11.91 43.02
CA ARG A 97 -12.37 11.13 43.38
C ARG A 97 -11.93 10.25 42.23
N PHE A 98 -12.87 9.59 41.55
CA PHE A 98 -12.57 8.81 40.36
C PHE A 98 -12.01 9.70 39.24
N ARG A 99 -12.67 10.82 38.96
CA ARG A 99 -12.23 11.80 37.97
C ARG A 99 -10.80 12.31 38.22
N ASN A 100 -10.50 12.70 39.46
CA ASN A 100 -9.18 13.23 39.81
C ASN A 100 -8.07 12.18 39.65
N ARG A 101 -8.34 10.89 39.94
CA ARG A 101 -7.39 9.80 39.67
C ARG A 101 -7.09 9.66 38.17
N LEU A 102 -8.10 9.78 37.32
CA LEU A 102 -7.90 9.73 35.86
C LEU A 102 -7.04 10.92 35.37
N ILE A 103 -7.28 12.11 35.90
CA ILE A 103 -6.51 13.33 35.56
C ILE A 103 -5.06 13.21 36.01
N GLU A 104 -4.82 12.82 37.26
CA GLU A 104 -3.47 12.65 37.82
C GLU A 104 -2.66 11.61 37.04
N HIS A 105 -3.29 10.46 36.76
CA HIS A 105 -2.67 9.42 35.93
C HIS A 105 -2.40 9.94 34.52
N GLY A 106 -3.37 10.60 33.87
CA GLY A 106 -3.21 11.12 32.52
C GLY A 106 -2.06 12.14 32.41
N ARG A 107 -1.92 13.04 33.37
CA ARG A 107 -0.80 14.00 33.42
C ARG A 107 0.54 13.29 33.56
N SER A 108 0.65 12.33 34.47
CA SER A 108 1.88 11.55 34.66
C SER A 108 2.24 10.72 33.42
N GLN A 109 1.23 10.08 32.82
CA GLN A 109 1.39 9.21 31.67
C GLN A 109 1.77 10.00 30.42
N SER A 110 1.08 11.11 30.11
CA SER A 110 1.37 11.94 28.94
C SER A 110 2.78 12.53 28.94
N GLN A 111 3.35 12.84 30.11
CA GLN A 111 4.73 13.35 30.23
C GLN A 111 5.81 12.34 29.78
N LYS A 112 5.49 11.05 29.75
CA LYS A 112 6.40 10.01 29.23
C LYS A 112 6.55 10.05 27.71
N PHE A 113 5.68 10.77 27.02
CA PHE A 113 5.66 10.86 25.57
C PHE A 113 6.11 12.27 25.15
N SER A 114 7.21 12.36 24.41
CA SER A 114 7.62 13.63 23.81
C SER A 114 8.28 13.39 22.47
N TRP A 115 8.00 14.28 21.50
CA TRP A 115 8.66 14.26 20.20
C TRP A 115 10.19 14.35 20.31
N ARG A 116 10.70 15.03 21.35
CA ARG A 116 12.14 15.12 21.61
C ARG A 116 12.73 13.77 22.02
N GLN A 117 12.04 13.02 22.87
CA GLN A 117 12.47 11.67 23.25
C GLN A 117 12.38 10.72 22.06
N THR A 118 11.26 10.73 21.32
CA THR A 118 11.10 9.95 20.09
C THR A 118 12.22 10.23 19.08
N ALA A 119 12.54 11.50 18.84
CA ALA A 119 13.64 11.88 17.94
C ALA A 119 15.00 11.37 18.44
N ARG A 120 15.27 11.44 19.75
CA ARG A 120 16.51 10.92 20.33
C ARG A 120 16.62 9.40 20.19
N GLU A 121 15.55 8.67 20.50
CA GLU A 121 15.50 7.22 20.35
C GLU A 121 15.66 6.81 18.88
N MET A 122 15.03 7.55 17.95
CA MET A 122 15.18 7.30 16.52
C MET A 122 16.59 7.57 16.01
N ILE A 123 17.26 8.62 16.52
CA ILE A 123 18.67 8.88 16.22
C ILE A 123 19.54 7.71 16.67
N ASN A 124 19.32 7.17 17.87
CA ASN A 124 20.07 6.00 18.36
C ASN A 124 19.87 4.77 17.46
N VAL A 125 18.65 4.56 16.95
CA VAL A 125 18.37 3.49 15.98
C VAL A 125 19.15 3.72 14.69
N TYR A 126 19.16 4.96 14.15
CA TYR A 126 19.91 5.31 12.95
C TYR A 126 21.43 5.20 13.13
N GLU A 127 21.96 5.66 14.27
CA GLU A 127 23.38 5.52 14.61
C GLU A 127 23.76 4.05 14.79
N GLY A 128 22.92 3.26 15.46
CA GLY A 128 23.09 1.82 15.58
C GLY A 128 23.13 1.13 14.21
N ALA A 129 22.21 1.46 13.31
CA ALA A 129 22.22 0.96 11.94
C ALA A 129 23.46 1.45 11.14
N HIS A 130 23.92 2.68 11.36
CA HIS A 130 25.11 3.23 10.71
C HIS A 130 26.42 2.60 11.21
N GLN A 131 26.53 2.31 12.49
CA GLN A 131 27.68 1.64 13.09
C GLN A 131 27.70 0.15 12.73
N SER A 132 26.52 -0.45 12.57
CA SER A 132 26.29 -1.78 12.01
C SER A 132 26.43 -1.79 10.48
N LYS A 133 27.39 -1.05 9.91
CA LYS A 133 27.73 -1.19 8.49
C LYS A 133 28.04 -2.67 8.25
N PRO A 134 27.28 -3.38 7.40
CA PRO A 134 27.83 -4.58 6.78
C PRO A 134 29.13 -4.14 6.12
N LYS A 135 30.20 -4.94 6.20
CA LYS A 135 31.43 -4.68 5.43
C LYS A 135 31.10 -4.76 3.93
N ILE A 136 30.59 -3.67 3.34
CA ILE A 136 30.44 -3.49 1.89
C ILE A 136 31.82 -3.15 1.31
N ALA A 137 32.82 -3.97 1.59
CA ALA A 137 34.20 -3.77 1.14
C ALA A 137 34.61 -4.70 -0.01
N ASN A 138 33.74 -5.65 -0.43
CA ASN A 138 34.08 -6.62 -1.48
C ASN A 138 32.94 -6.94 -2.48
N LEU A 139 32.02 -6.02 -2.78
CA LEU A 139 31.05 -6.20 -3.87
C LEU A 139 31.55 -5.61 -5.21
N LYS A 140 32.82 -5.90 -5.52
CA LYS A 140 33.35 -5.94 -6.89
C LYS A 140 33.61 -7.39 -7.29
N THR A 141 32.67 -8.28 -7.04
CA THR A 141 32.66 -9.58 -7.71
C THR A 141 31.70 -9.47 -8.87
N LYS A 142 32.26 -9.53 -10.09
CA LYS A 142 31.55 -10.18 -11.19
C LYS A 142 31.04 -11.49 -10.63
N VAL A 143 29.74 -11.61 -10.42
CA VAL A 143 29.13 -12.89 -10.07
C VAL A 143 29.22 -13.73 -11.34
N SER A 144 30.32 -14.49 -11.45
CA SER A 144 30.40 -15.63 -12.35
C SER A 144 29.38 -16.66 -11.87
N VAL A 145 28.64 -17.21 -12.82
CA VAL A 145 27.46 -18.09 -12.69
C VAL A 145 27.78 -19.45 -11.99
N GLU A 146 28.97 -19.62 -11.42
CA GLU A 146 29.51 -20.94 -11.07
C GLU A 146 29.55 -21.25 -9.56
N ASN A 147 29.17 -20.32 -8.67
CA ASN A 147 29.10 -20.58 -7.23
C ASN A 147 27.65 -20.65 -6.71
N TYR A 148 26.81 -21.40 -7.42
CA TYR A 148 25.57 -21.95 -6.87
C TYR A 148 25.90 -23.13 -5.95
N HIS A 149 26.30 -22.84 -4.71
CA HIS A 149 26.07 -23.80 -3.64
C HIS A 149 24.64 -23.64 -3.18
N ALA A 150 23.88 -24.74 -3.23
CA ALA A 150 22.49 -24.88 -2.84
C ALA A 150 22.13 -23.97 -1.66
N LEU A 151 21.39 -22.89 -1.95
CA LEU A 151 20.70 -22.12 -0.95
C LEU A 151 19.61 -23.03 -0.37
N PRO A 152 19.42 -23.05 0.96
CA PRO A 152 18.52 -23.97 1.61
C PRO A 152 17.12 -23.83 1.00
N ASP A 153 16.56 -24.97 0.60
CA ASP A 153 15.15 -25.10 0.28
C ASP A 153 14.33 -24.40 1.38
N VAL A 154 13.37 -23.57 0.97
CA VAL A 154 12.28 -23.08 1.82
C VAL A 154 12.68 -22.02 2.87
N VAL A 155 12.68 -20.74 2.47
CA VAL A 155 12.74 -19.62 3.44
C VAL A 155 11.34 -19.19 3.93
N MET A 156 10.23 -19.69 3.36
CA MET A 156 8.88 -19.16 3.65
C MET A 156 7.76 -20.15 3.98
N GLN A 157 7.93 -21.49 3.92
CA GLN A 157 6.87 -22.37 4.46
C GLN A 157 6.66 -22.17 5.96
N SER A 158 7.62 -21.58 6.68
CA SER A 158 7.52 -21.36 8.12
C SER A 158 6.72 -20.13 8.54
N GLU A 159 6.48 -19.15 7.65
CA GLU A 159 5.75 -17.91 7.99
C GLU A 159 4.37 -17.80 7.33
N LEU A 160 4.14 -18.49 6.21
CA LEU A 160 2.82 -18.58 5.60
C LEU A 160 2.01 -19.70 6.27
N PRO A 161 0.73 -19.46 6.63
CA PRO A 161 -0.16 -20.49 7.17
C PRO A 161 -0.11 -21.76 6.33
N HIS A 162 0.11 -22.88 7.00
CA HIS A 162 0.10 -24.19 6.38
C HIS A 162 -1.31 -24.79 6.53
N PHE A 163 -1.99 -25.00 5.41
CA PHE A 163 -3.25 -25.73 5.40
C PHE A 163 -2.96 -27.19 5.80
N ALA A 164 -3.64 -27.70 6.82
CA ALA A 164 -3.42 -29.07 7.27
C ALA A 164 -3.82 -30.08 6.17
N ASN A 165 -2.98 -31.09 5.97
CA ASN A 165 -3.20 -32.21 5.04
C ASN A 165 -3.28 -31.82 3.56
N VAL A 166 -2.53 -30.81 3.13
CA VAL A 166 -2.33 -30.52 1.69
C VAL A 166 -0.83 -30.49 1.37
N SER A 167 -0.47 -30.81 0.13
CA SER A 167 0.91 -30.70 -0.34
C SER A 167 1.42 -29.25 -0.32
N ALA A 168 2.73 -29.06 -0.36
CA ALA A 168 3.34 -27.73 -0.43
C ALA A 168 2.86 -26.91 -1.64
N LEU A 169 2.67 -27.55 -2.79
CA LEU A 169 2.15 -26.90 -4.00
C LEU A 169 0.67 -26.53 -3.84
N SER A 170 -0.15 -27.41 -3.27
CA SER A 170 -1.55 -27.09 -2.92
C SER A 170 -1.65 -25.90 -1.97
N ASN A 171 -0.77 -25.82 -0.97
CA ASN A 171 -0.69 -24.70 -0.06
C ASN A 171 -0.38 -23.38 -0.80
N ALA A 172 0.62 -23.40 -1.70
CA ALA A 172 0.99 -22.24 -2.50
C ALA A 172 -0.16 -21.76 -3.41
N VAL A 173 -0.88 -22.70 -4.03
CA VAL A 173 -2.07 -22.40 -4.85
C VAL A 173 -3.17 -21.76 -3.99
N LEU A 174 -3.45 -22.28 -2.80
CA LEU A 174 -4.44 -21.70 -1.88
C LEU A 174 -4.04 -20.31 -1.42
N CYS A 175 -2.78 -20.09 -1.02
CA CYS A 175 -2.28 -18.77 -0.66
C CYS A 175 -2.46 -17.76 -1.82
N THR A 176 -2.20 -18.19 -3.05
CA THR A 176 -2.37 -17.37 -4.25
C THR A 176 -3.85 -16.99 -4.46
N LEU A 177 -4.76 -17.95 -4.36
CA LEU A 177 -6.20 -17.73 -4.49
C LEU A 177 -6.76 -16.85 -3.37
N VAL A 178 -6.32 -17.06 -2.13
CA VAL A 178 -6.73 -16.26 -0.96
C VAL A 178 -6.29 -14.81 -1.11
N TYR A 179 -5.06 -14.57 -1.56
CA TYR A 179 -4.59 -13.19 -1.79
C TYR A 179 -5.44 -12.50 -2.85
N SER A 180 -5.74 -13.19 -3.94
CA SER A 180 -6.55 -12.66 -5.05
C SER A 180 -8.01 -12.39 -4.65
N ASP A 181 -8.56 -13.20 -3.75
CA ASP A 181 -9.92 -13.04 -3.24
C ASP A 181 -10.13 -11.71 -2.49
N LEU A 182 -9.08 -11.19 -1.83
CA LEU A 182 -9.09 -9.88 -1.16
C LEU A 182 -9.46 -8.73 -2.11
N PHE A 183 -9.18 -8.91 -3.41
CA PHE A 183 -9.44 -7.93 -4.47
C PHE A 183 -10.65 -8.32 -5.33
N HIS A 184 -11.41 -9.34 -4.92
CA HIS A 184 -12.54 -9.86 -5.66
C HIS A 184 -12.16 -10.29 -7.08
N TYR A 185 -10.97 -10.90 -7.23
CA TYR A 185 -10.35 -11.18 -8.51
C TYR A 185 -10.17 -12.70 -8.71
N PRO A 186 -11.14 -13.41 -9.30
CA PRO A 186 -10.97 -14.82 -9.62
C PRO A 186 -9.93 -15.00 -10.74
N LEU A 187 -9.11 -16.05 -10.64
CA LEU A 187 -7.88 -16.21 -11.43
C LEU A 187 -8.02 -17.28 -12.54
N LYS A 188 -7.37 -17.05 -13.68
CA LYS A 188 -7.11 -18.09 -14.69
C LYS A 188 -5.93 -18.96 -14.28
N LEU A 189 -5.77 -20.13 -14.91
CA LEU A 189 -4.66 -21.06 -14.63
C LEU A 189 -3.29 -20.37 -14.78
N GLU A 190 -3.10 -19.60 -15.85
CA GLU A 190 -1.85 -18.90 -16.12
C GLU A 190 -1.54 -17.86 -15.04
N GLU A 191 -2.58 -17.17 -14.55
CA GLU A 191 -2.44 -16.15 -13.51
C GLU A 191 -2.06 -16.75 -12.14
N ILE A 192 -2.59 -17.94 -11.82
CA ILE A 192 -2.20 -18.70 -10.62
C ILE A 192 -0.74 -19.14 -10.74
N HIS A 193 -0.35 -19.69 -11.89
CA HIS A 193 1.00 -20.16 -12.10
C HIS A 193 2.03 -19.01 -12.06
N GLU A 194 1.73 -17.86 -12.68
CA GLU A 194 2.62 -16.69 -12.67
C GLU A 194 2.68 -16.01 -11.29
N GLY A 195 1.56 -15.99 -10.56
CA GLY A 195 1.44 -15.41 -9.23
C GLY A 195 1.69 -16.38 -8.07
N LEU A 196 2.26 -17.56 -8.33
CA LEU A 196 2.36 -18.64 -7.35
C LEU A 196 3.22 -18.23 -6.15
N VAL A 197 2.57 -18.20 -4.98
CA VAL A 197 3.18 -17.72 -3.73
C VAL A 197 4.18 -18.73 -3.17
N GLY A 198 5.44 -18.31 -3.05
CA GLY A 198 6.49 -19.01 -2.30
C GLY A 198 6.90 -20.37 -2.85
N TYR A 199 6.45 -20.72 -4.07
CA TYR A 199 6.70 -22.04 -4.67
C TYR A 199 6.98 -21.91 -6.17
N LYS A 200 7.86 -22.76 -6.68
CA LYS A 200 8.20 -22.84 -8.11
C LYS A 200 7.68 -24.15 -8.66
N ALA A 201 6.82 -24.08 -9.66
CA ALA A 201 6.20 -25.23 -10.29
C ALA A 201 6.01 -24.98 -11.80
N SER A 202 5.80 -26.03 -12.57
CA SER A 202 5.32 -25.93 -13.94
C SER A 202 3.81 -25.64 -13.97
N ILE A 203 3.32 -25.14 -15.11
CA ILE A 203 1.89 -24.89 -15.30
C ILE A 203 1.06 -26.18 -15.22
N ASP A 204 1.65 -27.31 -15.66
CA ASP A 204 1.00 -28.62 -15.62
C ASP A 204 0.88 -29.12 -14.18
N GLU A 205 1.92 -28.98 -13.34
CA GLU A 205 1.85 -29.33 -11.91
C GLU A 205 0.78 -28.49 -11.18
N VAL A 206 0.70 -27.19 -11.46
CA VAL A 206 -0.34 -26.31 -10.89
C VAL A 206 -1.74 -26.77 -11.32
N LYS A 207 -1.90 -27.13 -12.60
CA LYS A 207 -3.15 -27.61 -13.16
C LYS A 207 -3.58 -28.94 -12.52
N ASP A 208 -2.64 -29.88 -12.35
CA ASP A 208 -2.90 -31.18 -11.76
C ASP A 208 -3.38 -31.03 -10.31
N VAL A 209 -2.73 -30.15 -9.53
CA VAL A 209 -3.15 -29.84 -8.15
C VAL A 209 -4.53 -29.18 -8.09
N LEU A 210 -4.84 -28.24 -9.00
CA LEU A 210 -6.16 -27.61 -9.10
C LEU A 210 -7.28 -28.59 -9.47
N GLN A 211 -6.95 -29.69 -10.17
CA GLN A 211 -7.88 -30.74 -10.57
C GLN A 211 -7.91 -31.92 -9.57
N GLY A 212 -6.98 -31.94 -8.62
CA GLY A 212 -6.84 -33.00 -7.62
C GLY A 212 -7.84 -32.92 -6.47
N GLU A 213 -7.91 -33.98 -5.68
CA GLU A 213 -8.84 -34.08 -4.54
C GLU A 213 -8.44 -33.17 -3.36
N GLU A 214 -7.15 -32.83 -3.20
CA GLU A 214 -6.66 -31.99 -2.08
C GLU A 214 -7.34 -30.62 -2.03
N LEU A 215 -7.50 -29.97 -3.20
CA LEU A 215 -8.06 -28.62 -3.30
C LEU A 215 -9.58 -28.59 -3.51
N LYS A 216 -10.19 -29.73 -3.81
CA LYS A 216 -11.62 -29.83 -4.15
C LYS A 216 -12.54 -29.34 -3.05
N ARG A 217 -12.12 -29.37 -1.77
CA ARG A 217 -12.90 -28.81 -0.65
C ARG A 217 -12.86 -27.28 -0.57
N TYR A 218 -11.84 -26.65 -1.14
CA TYR A 218 -11.56 -25.22 -1.02
C TYR A 218 -11.85 -24.43 -2.29
N VAL A 219 -11.54 -25.02 -3.44
CA VAL A 219 -11.50 -24.35 -4.74
C VAL A 219 -12.67 -24.83 -5.60
N ASP A 220 -13.30 -23.87 -6.28
CA ASP A 220 -14.27 -24.12 -7.33
C ASP A 220 -13.77 -23.58 -8.67
N TYR A 221 -14.37 -24.06 -9.75
CA TYR A 221 -14.02 -23.67 -11.12
C TYR A 221 -15.27 -23.43 -11.96
N ALA A 222 -15.36 -22.24 -12.56
CA ALA A 222 -16.42 -21.93 -13.51
C ALA A 222 -15.99 -20.85 -14.50
N ASN A 223 -16.49 -20.95 -15.74
CA ASN A 223 -16.26 -19.97 -16.80
C ASN A 223 -14.78 -19.64 -17.10
N GLY A 224 -13.85 -20.58 -16.85
CA GLY A 224 -12.42 -20.38 -17.07
C GLY A 224 -11.66 -19.78 -15.88
N PHE A 225 -12.31 -19.64 -14.72
CA PHE A 225 -11.70 -19.07 -13.53
C PHE A 225 -11.79 -20.00 -12.33
N TYR A 226 -10.74 -20.01 -11.52
CA TYR A 226 -10.65 -20.66 -10.22
C TYR A 226 -10.87 -19.63 -9.11
N PHE A 227 -11.60 -20.03 -8.06
CA PHE A 227 -11.94 -19.18 -6.92
C PHE A 227 -12.26 -20.03 -5.69
N LEU A 228 -12.35 -19.40 -4.52
CA LEU A 228 -12.68 -20.06 -3.26
C LEU A 228 -14.19 -20.33 -3.16
N LYS A 229 -14.58 -21.52 -2.67
CA LYS A 229 -15.97 -22.03 -2.66
C LYS A 229 -16.98 -21.21 -1.85
N ASP A 230 -16.53 -20.50 -0.83
CA ASP A 230 -17.38 -19.68 0.04
C ASP A 230 -17.79 -18.34 -0.62
N VAL A 231 -17.35 -18.11 -1.86
CA VAL A 231 -17.58 -16.89 -2.61
C VAL A 231 -18.60 -17.11 -3.74
N LYS A 232 -19.89 -16.93 -3.44
CA LYS A 232 -20.99 -17.21 -4.39
C LYS A 232 -21.18 -16.18 -5.52
N GLU A 233 -20.57 -15.00 -5.49
CA GLU A 233 -20.85 -13.90 -6.45
C GLU A 233 -19.58 -13.20 -6.99
N LYS A 234 -18.81 -13.76 -7.95
CA LYS A 234 -17.66 -12.98 -8.51
C LYS A 234 -17.29 -13.14 -9.99
N ILE A 235 -17.87 -14.07 -10.76
CA ILE A 235 -17.43 -14.32 -12.14
C ILE A 235 -17.93 -13.26 -13.13
N ASP A 236 -19.23 -12.90 -13.07
CA ASP A 236 -19.80 -11.92 -14.02
C ASP A 236 -19.14 -10.55 -13.88
N ASN A 237 -18.81 -10.17 -12.64
CA ASN A 237 -18.06 -8.95 -12.33
C ASN A 237 -16.65 -8.98 -12.93
N ARG A 238 -15.96 -10.13 -12.93
CA ARG A 238 -14.60 -10.26 -13.49
C ARG A 238 -14.56 -9.94 -14.99
N LYS A 239 -15.50 -10.49 -15.76
CA LYS A 239 -15.59 -10.22 -17.22
C LYS A 239 -15.95 -8.76 -17.49
N LEU A 240 -16.88 -8.20 -16.71
CA LEU A 240 -17.27 -6.78 -16.82
C LEU A 240 -16.10 -5.84 -16.49
N ASN A 241 -15.35 -6.14 -15.44
CA ASN A 241 -14.18 -5.35 -15.03
C ASN A 241 -13.06 -5.43 -16.07
N GLU A 242 -12.85 -6.60 -16.70
CA GLU A 242 -11.88 -6.76 -17.79
C GLU A 242 -12.24 -5.85 -18.99
N GLN A 243 -13.51 -5.88 -19.40
CA GLN A 243 -14.00 -5.02 -20.48
C GLN A 243 -13.91 -3.54 -20.12
N THR A 244 -14.22 -3.19 -18.88
CA THR A 244 -14.16 -1.80 -18.38
C THR A 244 -12.73 -1.29 -18.38
N SER A 245 -11.79 -2.09 -17.86
CA SER A 245 -10.35 -1.81 -17.89
C SER A 245 -9.86 -1.57 -19.32
N HIS A 246 -10.24 -2.43 -20.26
CA HIS A 246 -9.87 -2.28 -21.67
C HIS A 246 -10.45 -0.99 -22.29
N LYS A 247 -11.72 -0.67 -22.02
CA LYS A 247 -12.36 0.57 -22.48
C LYS A 247 -11.65 1.81 -21.95
N ILE A 248 -11.26 1.82 -20.67
CA ILE A 248 -10.52 2.94 -20.04
C ILE A 248 -9.18 3.15 -20.76
N LEU A 249 -8.42 2.08 -21.00
CA LEU A 249 -7.13 2.17 -21.68
C LEU A 249 -7.27 2.64 -23.14
N LEU A 250 -8.21 2.06 -23.90
CA LEU A 250 -8.46 2.48 -25.29
C LEU A 250 -8.89 3.94 -25.40
N LYS A 251 -9.79 4.39 -24.52
CA LYS A 251 -10.27 5.79 -24.49
C LYS A 251 -9.14 6.78 -24.21
N ASN A 252 -8.13 6.38 -23.43
CA ASN A 252 -7.02 7.26 -23.03
C ASN A 252 -5.70 6.95 -23.75
N ARG A 253 -5.70 6.07 -24.77
CA ARG A 253 -4.49 5.61 -25.49
C ARG A 253 -3.57 6.73 -25.99
N ARG A 254 -4.14 7.85 -26.46
CA ARG A 254 -3.35 8.99 -26.97
C ARG A 254 -2.58 9.69 -25.85
N LEU A 255 -3.20 9.86 -24.69
CA LEU A 255 -2.58 10.47 -23.51
C LEU A 255 -1.54 9.53 -22.91
N LEU A 256 -1.82 8.24 -22.80
CA LEU A 256 -0.83 7.23 -22.37
C LEU A 256 0.39 7.20 -23.30
N LYS A 257 0.17 7.23 -24.62
CA LYS A 257 1.24 7.33 -25.61
C LYS A 257 2.06 8.60 -25.46
N PHE A 258 1.41 9.73 -25.16
CA PHE A 258 2.09 10.99 -24.88
C PHE A 258 3.00 10.87 -23.64
N ILE A 259 2.49 10.32 -22.53
CA ILE A 259 3.26 10.12 -21.28
C ILE A 259 4.47 9.22 -21.54
N CYS A 260 4.31 8.11 -22.27
CA CYS A 260 5.42 7.22 -22.63
C CYS A 260 6.53 7.92 -23.44
N ASN A 261 6.14 8.90 -24.27
CA ASN A 261 7.07 9.67 -25.10
C ASN A 261 7.51 10.99 -24.45
N PHE A 262 7.11 11.24 -23.21
CA PHE A 262 7.51 12.45 -22.50
C PHE A 262 9.03 12.44 -22.25
N PRO A 263 9.72 13.59 -22.38
CA PRO A 263 11.16 13.67 -22.12
C PRO A 263 11.54 13.08 -20.77
N PHE A 264 12.67 12.36 -20.73
CA PHE A 264 13.25 11.74 -19.54
C PHE A 264 12.46 10.55 -18.96
N VAL A 265 11.24 10.26 -19.44
CA VAL A 265 10.54 9.02 -19.11
C VAL A 265 11.20 7.86 -19.85
N ARG A 266 11.65 6.85 -19.11
CA ARG A 266 12.39 5.68 -19.62
C ARG A 266 11.52 4.44 -19.70
N ALA A 267 10.61 4.26 -18.74
CA ALA A 267 9.58 3.22 -18.78
C ALA A 267 8.28 3.71 -18.16
N VAL A 268 7.17 3.10 -18.59
CA VAL A 268 5.83 3.29 -18.01
C VAL A 268 5.18 1.93 -17.91
N ALA A 269 4.63 1.62 -16.73
CA ALA A 269 3.81 0.44 -16.48
C ALA A 269 2.49 0.84 -15.79
N LEU A 270 1.48 -0.01 -15.94
CA LEU A 270 0.24 0.04 -15.17
C LEU A 270 0.48 -0.64 -13.82
N SER A 271 -0.09 -0.07 -12.77
CA SER A 271 -0.12 -0.64 -11.41
C SER A 271 -1.57 -0.75 -10.91
N GLY A 272 -1.78 -1.16 -9.65
CA GLY A 272 -3.11 -1.19 -9.03
C GLY A 272 -4.14 -2.05 -9.77
N ALA A 273 -5.43 -1.70 -9.65
CA ALA A 273 -6.52 -2.49 -10.21
C ALA A 273 -6.46 -2.61 -11.75
N ILE A 274 -5.93 -1.59 -12.43
CA ILE A 274 -5.84 -1.58 -13.90
C ILE A 274 -4.79 -2.57 -14.42
N ALA A 275 -3.72 -2.84 -13.66
CA ALA A 275 -2.73 -3.85 -14.01
C ALA A 275 -3.35 -5.26 -14.08
N PHE A 276 -4.27 -5.55 -13.14
CA PHE A 276 -5.04 -6.79 -13.09
C PHE A 276 -6.26 -6.80 -14.04
N ASN A 277 -6.49 -5.78 -14.87
CA ASN A 277 -7.76 -5.66 -15.62
C ASN A 277 -9.01 -5.80 -14.72
N ASN A 278 -8.97 -5.24 -13.52
CA ASN A 278 -10.03 -5.34 -12.52
C ASN A 278 -10.70 -4.00 -12.19
N CYS A 279 -10.63 -3.02 -13.10
CA CYS A 279 -11.22 -1.70 -12.87
C CYS A 279 -12.76 -1.71 -12.96
N LYS A 280 -13.36 -0.95 -12.05
CA LYS A 280 -14.75 -0.49 -12.11
C LYS A 280 -14.85 0.82 -12.90
N SER A 281 -16.07 1.26 -13.21
CA SER A 281 -16.34 2.40 -14.11
C SER A 281 -15.75 3.74 -13.64
N ASN A 282 -15.49 3.90 -12.34
CA ASN A 282 -14.96 5.12 -11.74
C ASN A 282 -13.51 4.99 -11.24
N ASP A 283 -12.85 3.85 -11.50
CA ASP A 283 -11.49 3.63 -11.05
C ASP A 283 -10.49 4.46 -11.88
N ASP A 284 -9.41 4.85 -11.22
CA ASP A 284 -8.28 5.55 -11.81
C ASP A 284 -7.28 4.57 -12.47
N VAL A 285 -6.45 5.15 -13.35
CA VAL A 285 -5.34 4.46 -14.01
C VAL A 285 -4.06 4.81 -13.25
N ASP A 286 -3.63 3.89 -12.41
CA ASP A 286 -2.36 3.97 -11.71
C ASP A 286 -1.19 3.73 -12.66
N LEU A 287 -0.29 4.71 -12.74
CA LEU A 287 0.95 4.61 -13.50
C LEU A 287 2.16 4.48 -12.59
N PHE A 288 3.05 3.57 -12.99
CA PHE A 288 4.41 3.42 -12.49
C PHE A 288 5.37 3.93 -13.56
N LEU A 289 6.22 4.89 -13.21
CA LEU A 289 7.15 5.55 -14.14
C LEU A 289 8.60 5.39 -13.67
N LEU A 290 9.47 4.96 -14.59
CA LEU A 290 10.92 5.06 -14.42
C LEU A 290 11.40 6.28 -15.19
N ILE A 291 12.02 7.22 -14.50
CA ILE A 291 12.42 8.52 -15.04
C ILE A 291 13.92 8.70 -14.83
N ASP A 292 14.57 9.43 -15.72
CA ASP A 292 15.95 9.88 -15.51
C ASP A 292 16.10 10.63 -14.17
N SER A 293 16.96 10.17 -13.26
CA SER A 293 17.02 10.66 -11.87
C SER A 293 17.20 12.18 -11.78
N LYS A 294 17.86 12.78 -12.76
CA LYS A 294 18.10 14.23 -12.80
C LYS A 294 16.86 15.07 -13.10
N ARG A 295 15.71 14.48 -13.42
CA ARG A 295 14.54 15.20 -13.95
C ARG A 295 13.19 14.76 -13.39
N ILE A 296 13.17 13.97 -12.32
CA ILE A 296 11.93 13.39 -11.75
C ILE A 296 10.93 14.48 -11.38
N TRP A 297 11.38 15.54 -10.71
CA TRP A 297 10.52 16.60 -10.18
C TRP A 297 9.94 17.47 -11.28
N CYS A 298 10.76 17.86 -12.27
CA CYS A 298 10.28 18.58 -13.45
C CYS A 298 9.27 17.73 -14.24
N VAL A 299 9.56 16.45 -14.48
CA VAL A 299 8.66 15.54 -15.19
C VAL A 299 7.34 15.40 -14.43
N TYR A 300 7.40 15.13 -13.12
CA TYR A 300 6.21 15.01 -12.28
C TYR A 300 5.37 16.29 -12.31
N PHE A 301 5.99 17.46 -12.09
CA PHE A 301 5.30 18.75 -12.06
C PHE A 301 4.57 19.02 -13.38
N VAL A 302 5.25 18.86 -14.52
CA VAL A 302 4.66 19.14 -15.84
C VAL A 302 3.54 18.15 -16.16
N LEU A 303 3.73 16.85 -15.90
CA LEU A 303 2.70 15.86 -16.13
C LEU A 303 1.49 16.08 -15.21
N ALA A 304 1.69 16.37 -13.92
CA ALA A 304 0.62 16.64 -12.99
C ALA A 304 -0.17 17.91 -13.36
N ALA A 305 0.52 18.97 -13.80
CA ALA A 305 -0.11 20.20 -14.29
C ALA A 305 -0.91 19.94 -15.58
N LEU A 306 -0.35 19.20 -16.53
CA LEU A 306 -1.03 18.81 -17.76
C LEU A 306 -2.30 18.00 -17.47
N LEU A 307 -2.22 16.99 -16.59
CA LEU A 307 -3.37 16.18 -16.20
C LEU A 307 -4.46 17.02 -15.50
N LYS A 308 -4.08 18.06 -14.74
CA LYS A 308 -5.01 19.03 -14.16
C LYS A 308 -5.71 19.86 -15.24
N VAL A 309 -4.97 20.40 -16.21
CA VAL A 309 -5.52 21.20 -17.34
C VAL A 309 -6.47 20.37 -18.20
N LEU A 310 -6.11 19.12 -18.48
CA LEU A 310 -6.94 18.20 -19.25
C LEU A 310 -8.16 17.67 -18.48
N ARG A 311 -8.32 18.03 -17.19
CA ARG A 311 -9.34 17.49 -16.28
C ARG A 311 -9.29 15.96 -16.16
N LYS A 312 -8.08 15.41 -16.21
CA LYS A 312 -7.77 13.98 -16.16
C LYS A 312 -7.10 13.53 -14.86
N ARG A 313 -6.90 14.45 -13.91
CA ARG A 313 -6.22 14.18 -12.63
C ARG A 313 -6.90 13.10 -11.77
N ASN A 314 -8.21 12.96 -11.86
CA ASN A 314 -8.95 11.92 -11.14
C ASN A 314 -9.06 10.61 -11.94
N LEU A 315 -8.48 10.55 -13.15
CA LEU A 315 -8.53 9.40 -14.03
C LEU A 315 -7.15 8.78 -14.24
N ILE A 316 -6.07 9.58 -14.23
CA ILE A 316 -4.70 9.09 -14.35
C ILE A 316 -3.93 9.57 -13.12
N CYS A 317 -3.43 8.60 -12.35
CA CYS A 317 -2.67 8.83 -11.15
C CYS A 317 -1.20 8.48 -11.39
N LEU A 318 -0.32 9.45 -11.15
CA LEU A 318 1.13 9.26 -11.20
C LEU A 318 1.58 8.74 -9.82
N ASN A 319 1.30 7.46 -9.57
CA ASN A 319 1.37 6.88 -8.23
C ASN A 319 2.82 6.57 -7.80
N TYR A 320 3.63 6.05 -8.74
CA TYR A 320 5.03 5.71 -8.49
C TYR A 320 5.95 6.34 -9.53
N LEU A 321 6.95 7.07 -9.06
CA LEU A 321 8.02 7.61 -9.88
C LEU A 321 9.35 7.25 -9.23
N TYR A 322 10.18 6.49 -9.94
CA TYR A 322 11.53 6.13 -9.50
C TYR A 322 12.57 6.71 -10.45
N GLY A 323 13.68 7.17 -9.89
CA GLY A 323 14.88 7.52 -10.61
C GLY A 323 15.55 6.28 -11.19
N LYS A 324 16.00 6.37 -12.44
CA LYS A 324 16.67 5.26 -13.13
C LYS A 324 17.94 4.78 -12.41
N GLU A 325 18.59 5.67 -11.66
CA GLU A 325 19.85 5.38 -10.95
C GLU A 325 19.62 4.70 -9.60
N ASP A 326 18.40 4.75 -9.07
CA ASP A 326 18.00 4.13 -7.81
C ASP A 326 16.78 3.22 -8.02
N LEU A 327 17.06 2.01 -8.50
CA LEU A 327 16.04 1.02 -8.85
C LEU A 327 15.67 0.12 -7.67
N VAL A 328 16.38 0.20 -6.55
CA VAL A 328 16.16 -0.71 -5.41
C VAL A 328 15.01 -0.20 -4.56
N VAL A 329 14.02 -1.06 -4.33
CA VAL A 329 12.90 -0.78 -3.44
C VAL A 329 13.29 -1.16 -2.02
N ASN A 330 13.20 -0.19 -1.10
CA ASN A 330 13.59 -0.38 0.30
C ASN A 330 12.59 -1.24 1.08
N GLU A 331 11.31 -1.25 0.69
CA GLU A 331 10.29 -2.06 1.35
C GLU A 331 10.20 -3.45 0.72
N THR A 332 10.70 -4.47 1.42
CA THR A 332 10.84 -5.83 0.88
C THR A 332 9.86 -6.83 1.50
N ASP A 333 8.56 -6.60 1.36
CA ASP A 333 7.52 -7.51 1.89
C ASP A 333 6.63 -8.12 0.80
N PHE A 334 5.79 -9.08 1.22
CA PHE A 334 4.88 -9.83 0.38
C PHE A 334 3.91 -8.95 -0.45
N TYR A 335 3.35 -7.89 0.13
CA TYR A 335 2.42 -7.01 -0.58
C TYR A 335 3.15 -6.20 -1.66
N VAL A 336 4.34 -5.66 -1.34
CA VAL A 336 5.16 -4.91 -2.30
C VAL A 336 5.69 -5.84 -3.41
N ALA A 337 6.05 -7.08 -3.09
CA ALA A 337 6.42 -8.09 -4.08
C ALA A 337 5.29 -8.30 -5.10
N HIS A 338 4.05 -8.46 -4.64
CA HIS A 338 2.90 -8.57 -5.51
C HIS A 338 2.68 -7.32 -6.37
N GLN A 339 2.87 -6.11 -5.83
CA GLN A 339 2.73 -4.89 -6.63
C GLN A 339 3.75 -4.81 -7.77
N ILE A 340 5.02 -5.13 -7.49
CA ILE A 340 6.09 -5.03 -8.48
C ILE A 340 5.98 -6.15 -9.52
N ALA A 341 5.75 -7.39 -9.07
CA ALA A 341 5.64 -8.55 -9.97
C ALA A 341 4.48 -8.42 -10.97
N ASN A 342 3.40 -7.72 -10.57
CA ASN A 342 2.22 -7.51 -11.42
C ASN A 342 2.23 -6.19 -12.20
N LEU A 343 3.36 -5.46 -12.23
CA LEU A 343 3.47 -4.28 -13.10
C LEU A 343 3.29 -4.69 -14.56
N ARG A 344 2.36 -4.01 -15.24
CA ARG A 344 2.07 -4.30 -16.66
C ARG A 344 2.66 -3.22 -17.56
N PRO A 345 3.74 -3.50 -18.31
CA PRO A 345 4.44 -2.51 -19.11
C PRO A 345 3.55 -1.94 -20.22
N ILE A 346 3.68 -0.64 -20.43
CA ILE A 346 3.18 0.10 -21.60
C ILE A 346 4.35 0.47 -22.52
N SER A 347 5.50 0.83 -21.95
CA SER A 347 6.72 1.15 -22.69
C SER A 347 7.98 0.93 -21.85
N GLY A 348 9.13 0.76 -22.51
CA GLY A 348 10.43 0.66 -21.82
C GLY A 348 10.72 -0.69 -21.18
N ASN A 349 10.28 -1.80 -21.79
CA ASN A 349 10.41 -3.17 -21.25
C ASN A 349 11.81 -3.51 -20.74
N GLY A 350 12.87 -3.10 -21.45
CA GLY A 350 14.25 -3.33 -20.99
C GLY A 350 14.58 -2.62 -19.69
N VAL A 351 14.16 -1.36 -19.51
CA VAL A 351 14.41 -0.61 -18.27
C VAL A 351 13.54 -1.16 -17.12
N LEU A 352 12.32 -1.63 -17.42
CA LEU A 352 11.50 -2.32 -16.42
C LEU A 352 12.10 -3.69 -16.05
N ALA A 353 12.76 -4.38 -16.99
CA ALA A 353 13.53 -5.59 -16.72
C ALA A 353 14.66 -5.33 -15.74
N ASP A 354 15.43 -4.25 -15.98
CA ASP A 354 16.51 -3.82 -15.10
C ASP A 354 15.98 -3.51 -13.69
N PHE A 355 14.81 -2.86 -13.60
CA PHE A 355 14.15 -2.59 -12.32
C PHE A 355 13.75 -3.85 -11.57
N ILE A 356 13.12 -4.84 -12.24
CA ILE A 356 12.79 -6.12 -11.61
C ILE A 356 14.06 -6.87 -11.20
N SER A 357 15.10 -6.83 -12.03
CA SER A 357 16.41 -7.46 -11.74
C SER A 357 17.13 -6.79 -10.58
N ALA A 358 16.93 -5.49 -10.33
CA ALA A 358 17.45 -4.81 -9.15
C ALA A 358 16.71 -5.22 -7.85
N ASN A 359 15.56 -5.90 -7.98
CA ASN A 359 14.69 -6.29 -6.87
C ASN A 359 14.48 -7.81 -6.82
N GLU A 360 15.56 -8.59 -6.95
CA GLU A 360 15.49 -10.07 -6.97
C GLU A 360 14.87 -10.67 -5.70
N TRP A 361 14.83 -9.92 -4.59
CA TRP A 361 14.14 -10.30 -3.36
C TRP A 361 12.66 -10.67 -3.59
N ILE A 362 12.03 -10.15 -4.65
CA ILE A 362 10.67 -10.52 -5.07
C ILE A 362 10.56 -12.02 -5.32
N LEU A 363 11.62 -12.65 -5.85
CA LEU A 363 11.63 -14.09 -6.16
C LEU A 363 11.51 -14.95 -4.90
N ASN A 364 11.83 -14.41 -3.72
CA ASN A 364 11.59 -15.10 -2.44
C ASN A 364 10.09 -15.26 -2.15
N TYR A 365 9.26 -14.34 -2.66
CA TYR A 365 7.81 -14.35 -2.50
C TYR A 365 7.08 -14.94 -3.71
N LEU A 366 7.56 -14.65 -4.92
CA LEU A 366 6.95 -15.01 -6.19
C LEU A 366 8.02 -15.57 -7.14
N PRO A 367 8.47 -16.83 -6.96
CA PRO A 367 9.59 -17.44 -7.69
C PRO A 367 9.39 -17.53 -9.22
N GLN A 368 8.15 -17.38 -9.67
CA GLN A 368 7.73 -17.45 -11.06
C GLN A 368 7.89 -16.12 -11.80
N THR A 369 8.16 -15.03 -11.06
CA THR A 369 8.36 -13.70 -11.63
C THR A 369 9.57 -13.72 -12.57
N LYS A 370 9.37 -13.30 -13.82
CA LYS A 370 10.44 -13.25 -14.82
C LYS A 370 10.94 -11.82 -15.00
N PRO A 371 12.26 -11.56 -14.89
CA PRO A 371 12.82 -10.27 -15.25
C PRO A 371 12.56 -9.98 -16.74
N GLY A 372 11.98 -8.81 -17.03
CA GLY A 372 11.88 -8.27 -18.39
C GLY A 372 10.90 -8.91 -19.37
N ASN A 373 10.28 -10.02 -18.99
CA ASN A 373 9.14 -10.61 -19.69
C ASN A 373 8.01 -10.76 -18.68
N SER A 374 7.31 -9.67 -18.37
CA SER A 374 6.02 -9.77 -17.69
C SER A 374 5.04 -10.41 -18.70
N ASN A 375 4.96 -11.75 -18.69
CA ASN A 375 4.09 -12.53 -19.58
C ASN A 375 2.59 -12.35 -19.30
N TYR A 376 2.21 -11.45 -18.38
CA TYR A 376 0.85 -10.93 -18.25
C TYR A 376 0.30 -10.24 -19.52
N VAL A 377 1.09 -10.17 -20.60
CA VAL A 377 0.66 -9.75 -21.95
C VAL A 377 0.63 -10.96 -22.90
N SER A 378 -0.18 -11.97 -22.60
CA SER A 378 -0.73 -12.82 -23.66
C SER A 378 -2.19 -13.25 -23.38
N GLY A 379 -3.00 -12.33 -22.86
CA GLY A 379 -4.44 -12.40 -23.11
C GLY A 379 -4.68 -12.10 -24.59
N LYS A 380 -5.03 -13.12 -25.40
CA LYS A 380 -5.27 -13.03 -26.85
C LYS A 380 -6.29 -11.95 -27.31
N ASN A 381 -6.97 -11.24 -26.41
CA ASN A 381 -8.05 -10.29 -26.74
C ASN A 381 -7.88 -8.90 -26.09
N GLY A 382 -6.76 -8.22 -26.27
CA GLY A 382 -6.64 -6.84 -25.79
C GLY A 382 -5.27 -6.18 -25.96
N GLN A 383 -4.58 -6.48 -27.06
CA GLN A 383 -3.31 -5.86 -27.41
C GLN A 383 -3.47 -4.33 -27.54
N LEU A 384 -3.02 -3.59 -26.53
CA LEU A 384 -2.28 -2.38 -26.82
C LEU A 384 -0.89 -2.83 -27.27
N ASP A 385 -0.82 -3.36 -28.49
CA ASP A 385 0.45 -3.50 -29.22
C ASP A 385 0.93 -2.09 -29.56
N MET A 386 1.56 -1.45 -28.58
CA MET A 386 2.29 -0.21 -28.74
C MET A 386 3.70 -0.56 -29.23
N ASN A 387 3.79 -1.36 -30.30
CA ASN A 387 4.98 -1.71 -31.07
C ASN A 387 6.26 -1.28 -30.36
N GLY A 388 6.76 -2.16 -29.48
CA GLY A 388 7.90 -2.00 -28.59
C GLY A 388 9.25 -1.76 -29.28
N LYS A 389 9.27 -1.08 -30.42
CA LYS A 389 10.44 -0.36 -30.88
C LYS A 389 10.37 1.03 -30.25
N ASN A 390 11.13 1.22 -29.18
CA ASN A 390 11.60 2.53 -28.74
C ASN A 390 12.42 3.16 -29.88
N VAL A 391 11.75 3.60 -30.95
CA VAL A 391 12.30 4.64 -31.80
C VAL A 391 12.04 5.91 -31.00
N GLU A 392 12.96 6.24 -30.08
CA GLU A 392 12.95 7.55 -29.43
C GLU A 392 12.71 8.59 -30.51
N SER A 393 11.56 9.27 -30.44
CA SER A 393 11.21 10.26 -31.45
C SER A 393 12.32 11.30 -31.52
N ARG A 394 12.67 11.76 -32.73
CA ARG A 394 13.69 12.82 -32.89
C ARG A 394 13.37 14.04 -32.03
N SER A 395 12.08 14.35 -31.84
CA SER A 395 11.62 15.41 -30.95
C SER A 395 11.89 15.14 -29.48
N LYS A 396 11.69 13.91 -28.97
CA LYS A 396 12.05 13.53 -27.59
C LYS A 396 13.54 13.72 -27.34
N ARG A 397 14.40 13.22 -28.25
CA ARG A 397 15.86 13.38 -28.14
C ARG A 397 16.33 14.84 -28.19
N ALA A 398 15.76 15.64 -29.11
CA ALA A 398 16.11 17.06 -29.20
C ALA A 398 15.70 17.83 -27.93
N LEU A 399 14.51 17.56 -27.41
CA LEU A 399 13.99 18.20 -26.21
C LEU A 399 14.78 17.76 -24.97
N GLU A 400 15.15 16.49 -24.86
CA GLU A 400 16.03 16.01 -23.78
C GLU A 400 17.42 16.63 -23.85
N LYS A 401 18.00 16.82 -25.05
CA LYS A 401 19.30 17.50 -25.20
C LYS A 401 19.23 18.95 -24.72
N PHE A 402 18.14 19.65 -25.03
CA PHE A 402 17.92 21.04 -24.58
C PHE A 402 17.64 21.12 -23.08
N LEU A 403 16.70 20.33 -22.57
CA LEU A 403 16.32 20.30 -21.14
C LEU A 403 17.38 19.61 -20.27
N GLY A 404 18.37 18.95 -20.87
CA GLY A 404 19.51 18.32 -20.21
C GLY A 404 20.66 19.27 -19.91
N LEU A 405 20.62 20.52 -20.37
CA LEU A 405 21.64 21.53 -20.07
C LEU A 405 21.69 21.85 -18.56
N ASP A 406 22.87 22.18 -18.05
CA ASP A 406 23.11 22.36 -16.60
C ASP A 406 22.27 23.45 -15.96
N MET A 407 21.89 24.48 -16.72
CA MET A 407 20.95 25.51 -16.27
C MET A 407 19.61 24.92 -15.79
N PHE A 408 19.16 23.81 -16.37
CA PHE A 408 17.92 23.13 -15.95
C PHE A 408 18.09 22.28 -14.70
N ASN A 409 19.32 21.98 -14.26
CA ASN A 409 19.54 21.31 -12.97
C ASN A 409 19.11 22.21 -11.81
N GLN A 410 19.37 23.52 -11.93
CA GLN A 410 18.91 24.51 -10.94
C GLN A 410 17.38 24.58 -10.87
N ILE A 411 16.70 24.39 -12.00
CA ILE A 411 15.24 24.33 -12.07
C ILE A 411 14.72 23.07 -11.39
N GLU A 412 15.33 21.90 -11.65
CA GLU A 412 14.99 20.65 -10.95
C GLU A 412 15.10 20.80 -9.43
N ASP A 413 16.23 21.30 -8.92
CA ASP A 413 16.43 21.49 -7.48
C ASP A 413 15.48 22.55 -6.89
N TRP A 414 15.10 23.56 -7.68
CA TRP A 414 14.09 24.54 -7.26
C TRP A 414 12.68 23.93 -7.21
N VAL A 415 12.26 23.18 -8.24
CA VAL A 415 10.97 22.48 -8.26
C VAL A 415 10.90 21.48 -7.13
N PHE A 416 11.96 20.72 -6.88
CA PHE A 416 12.05 19.83 -5.72
C PHE A 416 11.82 20.60 -4.42
N ARG A 417 12.60 21.65 -4.13
CA ARG A 417 12.49 22.41 -2.87
C ARG A 417 11.09 23.01 -2.65
N VAL A 418 10.49 23.58 -3.69
CA VAL A 418 9.19 24.26 -3.59
C VAL A 418 8.04 23.26 -3.58
N TYR A 419 8.04 22.32 -4.52
CA TYR A 419 6.90 21.44 -4.75
C TYR A 419 6.88 20.25 -3.78
N SER A 420 8.03 19.74 -3.32
CA SER A 420 8.06 18.68 -2.29
C SER A 420 7.37 19.13 -0.99
N GLY A 421 7.58 20.38 -0.56
CA GLY A 421 6.90 20.95 0.61
C GLY A 421 5.39 21.06 0.42
N HIS A 422 4.94 21.44 -0.78
CA HIS A 422 3.51 21.45 -1.11
C HIS A 422 2.91 20.03 -1.08
N ILE A 423 3.57 19.05 -1.70
CA ILE A 423 3.15 17.64 -1.69
C ILE A 423 3.05 17.14 -0.25
N ARG A 424 4.12 17.29 0.54
CA ARG A 424 4.14 16.86 1.96
C ARG A 424 3.01 17.49 2.76
N LYS A 425 2.66 18.75 2.50
CA LYS A 425 1.55 19.45 3.16
C LYS A 425 0.17 18.93 2.75
N ILE A 426 -0.05 18.63 1.46
CA ILE A 426 -1.34 18.08 1.02
C ILE A 426 -1.51 16.60 1.38
N THR A 427 -0.39 15.89 1.58
CA THR A 427 -0.39 14.48 1.98
C THR A 427 -0.21 14.26 3.48
N SER A 428 -0.02 15.31 4.30
CA SER A 428 0.24 15.16 5.74
C SER A 428 -0.92 14.54 6.51
N HIS A 429 -2.13 14.61 5.96
CA HIS A 429 -3.35 14.02 6.54
C HIS A 429 -3.60 12.59 6.05
N LEU A 430 -2.84 12.13 5.05
CA LEU A 430 -2.96 10.77 4.52
C LEU A 430 -2.06 9.89 5.40
N ASN A 431 -2.65 8.91 6.09
CA ASN A 431 -1.93 7.90 6.88
C ASN A 431 -1.16 6.92 5.97
N GLY A 432 -0.39 7.44 5.01
CA GLY A 432 0.22 6.75 3.88
C GLY A 432 1.74 6.64 3.99
N SER A 433 2.32 5.62 3.36
CA SER A 433 3.74 5.50 3.04
C SER A 433 4.12 6.45 1.88
N VAL A 434 3.89 7.76 2.06
CA VAL A 434 4.22 8.77 1.05
C VAL A 434 5.72 9.01 1.08
N VAL A 435 6.39 8.69 -0.02
CA VAL A 435 7.83 8.93 -0.19
C VAL A 435 8.00 10.16 -1.08
N VAL A 436 8.69 11.16 -0.54
CA VAL A 436 8.99 12.42 -1.24
C VAL A 436 10.47 12.69 -1.05
N GLU A 437 11.27 12.10 -1.92
CA GLU A 437 12.73 12.16 -1.93
C GLU A 437 13.24 12.79 -3.24
N LYS A 438 14.55 13.03 -3.33
CA LYS A 438 15.12 13.64 -4.53
C LYS A 438 14.92 12.73 -5.75
N ASP A 439 15.15 11.44 -5.57
CA ASP A 439 15.14 10.44 -6.65
C ASP A 439 13.92 9.51 -6.64
N GLN A 440 12.95 9.74 -5.73
CA GLN A 440 11.75 8.91 -5.63
C GLN A 440 10.52 9.72 -5.21
N ILE A 441 9.39 9.46 -5.87
CA ILE A 441 8.07 9.98 -5.50
C ILE A 441 7.07 8.83 -5.46
N LYS A 442 6.51 8.55 -4.28
CA LYS A 442 5.46 7.55 -4.04
C LYS A 442 4.27 8.24 -3.40
N LEU A 443 3.16 8.33 -4.12
CA LEU A 443 1.96 9.07 -3.71
C LEU A 443 0.83 8.12 -3.37
N PHE A 444 1.00 7.37 -2.28
CA PHE A 444 -0.08 6.56 -1.75
C PHE A 444 -1.12 7.43 -1.06
N THR A 445 -2.38 7.32 -1.47
CA THR A 445 -3.47 8.03 -0.81
C THR A 445 -3.95 7.32 0.46
N HIS A 446 -3.68 6.02 0.63
CA HIS A 446 -4.02 5.26 1.82
C HIS A 446 -3.03 4.09 2.02
N ASP A 447 -2.33 3.99 3.16
CA ASP A 447 -1.52 2.81 3.47
C ASP A 447 -2.44 1.60 3.69
N HIS A 448 -2.60 0.80 2.65
CA HIS A 448 -3.35 -0.44 2.71
C HIS A 448 -2.47 -1.64 3.06
N ARG A 449 -1.15 -1.49 3.15
CA ARG A 449 -0.21 -2.60 3.31
C ARG A 449 -0.51 -3.43 4.55
N GLN A 450 -0.50 -2.82 5.74
CA GLN A 450 -0.79 -3.54 6.99
C GLN A 450 -2.21 -4.10 7.00
N ARG A 451 -3.18 -3.35 6.47
CA ARG A 451 -4.58 -3.78 6.37
C ARG A 451 -4.74 -5.00 5.46
N ILE A 452 -4.08 -5.02 4.30
CA ILE A 452 -4.13 -6.11 3.34
C ILE A 452 -3.41 -7.33 3.89
N LEU A 453 -2.23 -7.18 4.50
CA LEU A 453 -1.52 -8.28 5.14
C LEU A 453 -2.32 -8.88 6.32
N SER A 454 -2.96 -8.04 7.13
CA SER A 454 -3.86 -8.49 8.21
C SER A 454 -5.07 -9.24 7.65
N LYS A 455 -5.77 -8.66 6.66
CA LYS A 455 -6.89 -9.34 5.97
C LYS A 455 -6.48 -10.63 5.30
N PHE A 456 -5.28 -10.69 4.71
CA PHE A 456 -4.74 -11.90 4.10
C PHE A 456 -4.58 -13.00 5.15
N LYS A 457 -3.97 -12.70 6.30
CA LYS A 457 -3.83 -13.65 7.40
C LYS A 457 -5.18 -14.13 7.92
N THR A 458 -6.11 -13.21 8.20
CA THR A 458 -7.47 -13.55 8.64
C THR A 458 -8.18 -14.46 7.64
N ARG A 459 -8.07 -14.15 6.34
CA ARG A 459 -8.71 -14.94 5.28
C ARG A 459 -8.09 -16.33 5.13
N LEU A 460 -6.78 -16.47 5.32
CA LEU A 460 -6.13 -17.79 5.38
C LEU A 460 -6.67 -18.62 6.55
N ASP A 461 -6.79 -18.02 7.74
CA ASP A 461 -7.33 -18.70 8.93
C ASP A 461 -8.81 -19.10 8.76
N GLU A 462 -9.61 -18.32 8.01
CA GLU A 462 -10.99 -18.67 7.66
C GLU A 462 -11.05 -19.88 6.74
N ILE A 463 -10.28 -19.88 5.66
CA ILE A 463 -10.26 -21.01 4.72
C ILE A 463 -9.67 -22.26 5.38
N ALA A 464 -8.71 -22.13 6.29
CA ALA A 464 -8.12 -23.27 6.99
C ALA A 464 -9.09 -24.00 7.93
N LYS A 465 -10.21 -23.36 8.30
CA LYS A 465 -11.27 -23.95 9.12
C LYS A 465 -12.31 -24.75 8.31
N LEU A 466 -12.29 -24.65 6.98
CA LEU A 466 -13.10 -25.48 6.07
C LEU A 466 -12.46 -26.87 5.90
#